data_AF-A0A3N9ULH5-F1
#
_entry.id   AF-A0A3N9ULH5-F1
#
_cell.length_a   1.000
_cell.length_b   1.000
_cell.length_c   1.000
_cell.angle_alpha   90.00
_cell.angle_beta   90.00
_cell.angle_gamma   90.00
#
_symmetry.space_group_name_H-M   'P 1'
#
loop_
_entity.id
_entity.type
_entity.pdbx_description
1 polymer ?
#
loop_
_entity_poly.entity_id
_entity_poly.type
_entity_poly.pdbx_seq_one_letter_code
_entity_poly.pdbx_strand_id
1 'polypeptide(L)'
;MLPVPELEVMAKLLLASVLGALIGLERDVHGRPAGFRTHLLVSLGSCLFVVISIDFYQIYGNFTGTVPVGVDPGRIAAQVVTGIGFLGAG
;
A
#
# COMPACT_ATOMS: atom_id res chain seq x y z
N MET A 1 -10.43 -16.43 -12.41
CA MET A 1 -10.55 -15.32 -13.36
C MET A 1 -11.65 -14.37 -12.87
N LEU A 2 -11.45 -13.74 -11.71
CA LEU A 2 -12.29 -12.64 -11.26
C LEU A 2 -11.34 -11.57 -10.71
N PRO A 3 -11.33 -10.36 -11.29
CA PRO A 3 -10.61 -9.24 -10.68
C PRO A 3 -11.14 -9.06 -9.25
N VAL A 4 -10.28 -8.61 -8.33
CA VAL A 4 -10.72 -8.22 -6.98
C VAL A 4 -11.91 -7.27 -7.16
N PRO A 5 -13.08 -7.54 -6.54
CA PRO A 5 -14.24 -6.70 -6.74
C PRO A 5 -13.88 -5.27 -6.33
N GLU A 6 -14.24 -4.30 -7.18
CA GLU A 6 -13.92 -2.88 -6.98
C GLU A 6 -14.35 -2.40 -5.59
N LEU A 7 -15.45 -2.96 -5.08
CA LEU A 7 -15.95 -2.72 -3.73
C LEU A 7 -14.98 -3.18 -2.63
N GLU A 8 -14.30 -4.31 -2.79
CA GLU A 8 -13.31 -4.80 -1.84
C GLU A 8 -12.07 -3.90 -1.84
N VAL A 9 -11.65 -3.42 -3.01
CA VAL A 9 -10.55 -2.45 -3.12
C VAL A 9 -10.93 -1.12 -2.45
N MET A 10 -12.13 -0.61 -2.72
CA MET A 10 -12.65 0.59 -2.05
C MET A 10 -12.73 0.41 -0.53
N ALA A 11 -13.21 -0.74 -0.05
CA ALA A 11 -13.28 -1.05 1.37
C ALA A 11 -11.89 -1.09 2.02
N LYS A 12 -10.90 -1.71 1.37
CA LYS A 12 -9.50 -1.73 1.83
C LYS A 12 -8.90 -0.32 1.89
N LEU A 13 -9.13 0.51 0.88
CA LEU A 13 -8.65 1.88 0.84
C LEU A 13 -9.29 2.75 1.93
N LEU A 14 -10.61 2.62 2.14
CA LEU A 14 -11.32 3.31 3.20
C LEU A 14 -10.81 2.87 4.58
N LEU A 15 -10.68 1.56 4.80
CA LEU A 15 -10.16 1.02 6.05
C LEU A 15 -8.74 1.51 6.34
N ALA A 16 -7.84 1.42 5.36
CA ALA A 16 -6.47 1.90 5.47
C ALA A 16 -6.44 3.40 5.80
N SER A 17 -7.25 4.21 5.11
CA SER A 17 -7.34 5.65 5.33
C SER A 17 -7.87 5.98 6.72
N VAL A 18 -8.90 5.29 7.21
CA VAL A 18 -9.44 5.49 8.57
C VAL A 18 -8.41 5.12 9.63
N LEU A 19 -7.71 3.99 9.47
CA LEU A 19 -6.69 3.57 10.41
C LEU A 19 -5.49 4.54 10.43
N GLY A 20 -5.00 4.96 9.25
CA GLY A 20 -3.93 5.96 9.17
C GLY A 20 -4.35 7.33 9.68
N ALA A 21 -5.59 7.74 9.43
CA ALA A 21 -6.20 8.94 9.97
C ALA A 21 -6.23 8.92 11.51
N LEU A 22 -6.64 7.81 12.13
CA LEU A 22 -6.67 7.67 13.59
C LEU A 22 -5.26 7.79 14.21
N ILE A 23 -4.27 7.11 13.63
CA ILE A 23 -2.87 7.21 14.07
C ILE A 23 -2.36 8.64 13.87
N GLY A 24 -2.67 9.24 12.74
CA GLY A 24 -2.28 10.60 12.41
C GLY A 24 -2.89 11.63 13.37
N LEU A 25 -4.17 11.47 13.77
CA LEU A 25 -4.84 12.32 14.75
C LEU A 25 -4.17 12.22 16.11
N GLU A 26 -3.91 11.01 16.60
CA GLU A 26 -3.20 10.81 17.87
C GLU A 26 -1.86 11.55 17.83
N ARG A 27 -1.08 11.38 16.76
CA ARG A 27 0.22 12.01 16.62
C ARG A 27 0.18 13.53 16.54
N ASP A 28 -0.81 14.08 15.85
CA ASP A 28 -1.03 15.52 15.72
C ASP A 28 -1.36 16.14 17.10
N VAL A 29 -2.23 15.48 17.86
CA VAL A 29 -2.59 15.88 19.24
C VAL A 29 -1.38 15.86 20.17
N HIS A 30 -0.45 14.89 20.01
CA HIS A 30 0.77 14.80 20.80
C HIS A 30 1.93 15.66 20.26
N GLY A 31 1.68 16.54 19.28
CA GLY A 31 2.67 17.48 18.74
C GLY A 31 3.83 16.82 17.98
N ARG A 32 3.59 15.65 17.38
CA ARG A 32 4.60 14.95 16.56
C ARG A 32 4.71 15.60 15.16
N PRO A 33 5.90 15.65 14.56
CA PRO A 33 6.12 16.34 13.27
C PRO A 33 5.35 15.72 12.09
N ALA A 34 5.07 14.41 12.14
CA ALA A 34 4.18 13.73 11.20
C ALA A 34 2.82 13.47 11.85
N GLY A 35 1.84 14.30 11.51
CA GLY A 35 0.46 14.27 12.04
C GLY A 35 -0.56 13.64 11.09
N PHE A 36 -1.77 14.23 11.04
CA PHE A 36 -2.93 13.65 10.37
C PHE A 36 -2.74 13.40 8.87
N ARG A 37 -2.38 14.45 8.12
CA ARG A 37 -2.32 14.41 6.66
C ARG A 37 -1.27 13.43 6.14
N THR A 38 -0.14 13.31 6.84
CA THR A 38 0.94 12.40 6.44
C THR A 38 0.55 10.94 6.64
N HIS A 39 0.05 10.55 7.80
CA HIS A 39 -0.36 9.16 8.04
C HIS A 39 -1.56 8.72 7.20
N LEU A 40 -2.49 9.63 6.93
CA LEU A 40 -3.60 9.37 6.00
C LEU A 40 -3.08 9.07 4.59
N LEU A 41 -2.22 9.94 4.03
CA LEU A 41 -1.70 9.76 2.67
C LEU A 41 -0.78 8.55 2.55
N VAL A 42 0.06 8.30 3.56
CA VAL A 42 0.98 7.16 3.59
C VAL A 42 0.23 5.84 3.66
N SER A 43 -0.77 5.71 4.54
CA SER A 43 -1.57 4.48 4.66
C SER A 43 -2.38 4.19 3.40
N LEU A 44 -3.03 5.20 2.82
CA LEU A 44 -3.78 5.09 1.57
C LEU A 44 -2.87 4.68 0.42
N GLY A 45 -1.74 5.37 0.23
CA GLY A 45 -0.77 5.06 -0.82
C GLY A 45 -0.20 3.65 -0.68
N SER A 46 0.15 3.25 0.54
CA SER A 46 0.69 1.91 0.82
C SER A 46 -0.32 0.81 0.47
N CYS A 47 -1.58 0.98 0.86
CA CYS A 47 -2.64 0.04 0.53
C CYS A 47 -2.84 -0.07 -0.99
N LEU A 48 -2.88 1.09 -1.68
CA LEU A 48 -3.01 1.14 -3.12
C LEU A 48 -1.87 0.40 -3.84
N PHE A 49 -0.62 0.64 -3.46
CA PHE A 49 0.54 -0.03 -4.05
C PHE A 49 0.53 -1.55 -3.84
N VAL A 50 0.11 -2.03 -2.67
CA VAL A 50 -0.01 -3.47 -2.41
C VAL A 50 -1.12 -4.10 -3.26
N VAL A 51 -2.27 -3.43 -3.39
CA VAL A 51 -3.36 -3.92 -4.26
C VAL A 51 -2.89 -4.00 -5.70
N ILE A 52 -2.25 -2.95 -6.23
CA ILE A 52 -1.67 -2.93 -7.58
C ILE A 52 -0.65 -4.05 -7.74
N SER A 53 0.21 -4.27 -6.74
CA SER A 53 1.23 -5.32 -6.80
C SER A 53 0.64 -6.72 -6.91
N ILE A 54 -0.43 -7.00 -6.18
CA ILE A 54 -1.10 -8.30 -6.20
C ILE A 54 -1.82 -8.48 -7.54
N ASP A 55 -2.52 -7.44 -8.03
CA ASP A 55 -3.23 -7.47 -9.30
C ASP A 55 -2.26 -7.67 -10.48
N PHE A 56 -1.13 -6.96 -10.46
CA PHE A 56 -0.06 -7.12 -11.46
C PHE A 56 0.52 -8.54 -11.46
N TYR A 57 0.75 -9.14 -10.28
CA TYR A 57 1.17 -10.53 -10.19
C TYR A 57 0.11 -11.50 -10.71
N GLN A 58 -1.17 -11.27 -10.45
CA GLN A 58 -2.24 -12.15 -10.95
C GLN A 58 -2.39 -12.08 -12.47
N ILE A 59 -2.22 -10.89 -13.07
CA ILE A 59 -2.32 -10.68 -14.52
C ILE A 59 -1.09 -11.23 -15.26
N TYR A 60 0.11 -10.94 -14.76
CA TYR A 60 1.36 -11.21 -15.47
C TYR A 60 2.18 -12.39 -14.91
N GLY A 61 1.81 -12.94 -13.75
CA GLY A 61 2.53 -14.05 -13.10
C GLY A 61 2.20 -15.45 -13.64
N ASN A 62 1.16 -15.57 -14.48
CA ASN A 62 0.68 -16.85 -15.03
C ASN A 62 1.18 -17.14 -16.48
N PHE A 63 2.44 -16.85 -16.80
CA PHE A 63 3.02 -17.32 -18.08
C PHE A 63 3.63 -18.71 -17.92
N THR A 64 2.86 -19.72 -18.31
CA THR A 64 3.25 -21.14 -18.46
C THR A 64 4.15 -21.36 -19.70
N GLY A 65 5.15 -20.51 -19.95
CA GLY A 65 5.94 -20.58 -21.18
C GLY A 65 7.36 -20.04 -21.05
N THR A 66 8.33 -20.96 -20.91
CA THR A 66 9.75 -20.88 -21.29
C THR A 66 10.65 -19.70 -20.88
N VAL A 67 10.16 -18.69 -20.16
CA VAL A 67 11.00 -17.70 -19.47
C VAL A 67 10.34 -17.36 -18.14
N PRO A 68 10.93 -17.69 -16.98
CA PRO A 68 10.41 -17.23 -15.70
C PRO A 68 10.71 -15.74 -15.58
N VAL A 69 9.81 -14.90 -16.08
CA VAL A 69 9.81 -13.50 -15.68
C VAL A 69 9.46 -13.52 -14.19
N GLY A 70 10.47 -13.34 -13.35
CA GLY A 70 10.33 -13.32 -11.88
C GLY A 70 9.52 -12.12 -11.42
N VAL A 71 8.23 -12.11 -11.70
CA VAL A 71 7.27 -11.14 -11.17
C VAL A 71 7.04 -11.54 -9.72
N ASP A 72 7.78 -10.92 -8.82
CA ASP A 72 7.64 -11.12 -7.39
C ASP A 72 6.81 -9.96 -6.81
N PRO A 73 5.59 -10.20 -6.31
CA PRO A 73 4.75 -9.17 -5.72
C PRO A 73 5.40 -8.53 -4.47
N GLY A 74 6.37 -9.21 -3.85
CA GLY A 74 7.15 -8.63 -2.76
C GLY A 74 7.98 -7.42 -3.18
N ARG A 75 8.35 -7.27 -4.47
CA ARG A 75 9.22 -6.17 -4.93
C ARG A 75 8.56 -4.80 -4.83
N ILE A 76 7.29 -4.68 -5.24
CA ILE A 76 6.56 -3.40 -5.19
C ILE A 76 6.22 -3.07 -3.74
N ALA A 77 5.81 -4.07 -2.94
CA ALA A 77 5.60 -3.90 -1.51
C ALA A 77 6.87 -3.44 -0.77
N ALA A 78 8.04 -3.97 -1.13
CA ALA A 78 9.32 -3.56 -0.55
C ALA A 78 9.64 -2.08 -0.81
N GLN A 79 9.32 -1.53 -1.99
CA GLN A 79 9.56 -0.12 -2.29
C GLN A 79 8.73 0.82 -1.43
N VAL A 80 7.50 0.43 -1.06
CA VAL A 80 6.66 1.17 -0.11
C VAL A 80 7.36 1.25 1.26
N VAL A 81 7.89 0.12 1.76
CA VAL A 81 8.62 0.08 3.04
C VAL A 81 9.86 0.97 3.00
N THR A 82 10.63 0.93 1.91
CA THR A 82 11.79 1.81 1.71
C THR A 82 11.38 3.29 1.71
N GLY A 83 10.29 3.64 1.03
CA GLY A 83 9.78 5.02 0.98
C GLY A 83 9.31 5.55 2.34
N ILE A 84 8.58 4.73 3.11
CA ILE A 84 8.17 5.10 4.48
C ILE A 84 9.37 5.21 5.41
N GLY A 85 10.35 4.31 5.28
CA GLY A 85 11.60 4.37 6.05
C GLY A 85 12.32 5.71 5.87
N PHE A 86 12.24 6.31 4.68
CA PHE A 86 12.79 7.64 4.41
C PHE A 86 11.99 8.76 5.09
N LEU A 87 10.66 8.63 5.20
CA LEU A 87 9.81 9.57 5.94
C LEU A 87 10.04 9.53 7.46
N GLY A 88 10.53 8.41 8.00
CA GLY A 88 10.82 8.24 9.42
C GLY A 88 12.25 8.57 9.85
N ALA A 89 13.17 8.81 8.91
CA ALA A 89 14.55 9.21 9.20
C ALA A 89 14.73 10.70 9.50
N GLY A 90 13.65 11.49 9.38
CA GLY A 90 13.57 12.92 9.72
C GLY A 90 12.75 13.17 10.97
#